data_AF-A0A2A2ZAL4-F1
#
_entry.id   AF-A0A2A2ZAL4-F1
#
_cell.length_a   1.000
_cell.length_b   1.000
_cell.length_c   1.000
_cell.angle_alpha   90.00
_cell.angle_beta   90.00
_cell.angle_gamma   90.00
#
_symmetry.space_group_name_H-M   'P 1'
#
loop_
_entity.id
_entity.type
_entity.pdbx_description
1 polymer ?
#
loop_
_entity_poly.entity_id
_entity_poly.type
_entity_poly.pdbx_seq_one_letter_code
_entity_poly.pdbx_strand_id
1 'polypeptide(L)'
;MPKRSNEFQRLVAMLTMLKSGGATVHESVEVMEIASQERREVDVIAFGNVAGHQSAVFIECRDWKRPQNVQWVEQARTKFDDLGANVKILVSSSGFTKTALAKAARYGIKTITTGEVTPEFVGKVVNSADSAEYWHWVTLVQQAIVVITRDGVTQQQELPGNVPVLYPDGSEASMFEDLVNHVMRQHTWAHDQWEEVARKGEELYGKGKLKYVATADGPEPRSNGQKVYVKGTSHVTGQEELFEIANVIVTFEAKWAVADVPLSHGEYDGTYFSTGTAPLGDHNTVQLVYTETPEGEFDVIGRLDGTLDTLGIQIPAEAADPATDMPASATQGRVG
;
A
#
# COMPACT_ATOMS: atom_id res chain seq x y z
N MET A 1 -9.15 -13.57 -13.69
CA MET A 1 -9.63 -12.71 -12.59
C MET A 1 -10.34 -13.61 -11.60
N PRO A 2 -10.00 -13.58 -10.29
CA PRO A 2 -10.83 -14.24 -9.30
C PRO A 2 -12.26 -13.70 -9.41
N LYS A 3 -13.23 -14.54 -9.05
CA LYS A 3 -14.64 -14.16 -8.98
C LYS A 3 -14.75 -12.92 -8.08
N ARG A 4 -15.49 -11.89 -8.51
CA ARG A 4 -15.55 -10.60 -7.79
C ARG A 4 -15.91 -10.81 -6.32
N SER A 5 -14.93 -10.65 -5.42
CA SER A 5 -15.19 -10.46 -4.00
C SER A 5 -16.11 -9.26 -3.80
N ASN A 6 -17.03 -9.35 -2.84
CA ASN A 6 -17.87 -8.22 -2.46
C ASN A 6 -17.18 -7.35 -1.39
N GLU A 7 -17.71 -6.16 -1.16
CA GLU A 7 -17.17 -5.18 -0.20
C GLU A 7 -17.08 -5.72 1.24
N PHE A 8 -18.05 -6.54 1.67
CA PHE A 8 -18.05 -7.13 3.00
C PHE A 8 -16.95 -8.19 3.18
N GLN A 9 -16.78 -9.08 2.20
CA GLN A 9 -15.68 -10.05 2.19
C GLN A 9 -14.32 -9.37 2.26
N ARG A 10 -14.16 -8.28 1.51
CA ARG A 10 -12.95 -7.48 1.51
C ARG A 10 -12.72 -6.77 2.85
N LEU A 11 -13.76 -6.20 3.46
CA LEU A 11 -13.70 -5.66 4.82
C LEU A 11 -13.18 -6.73 5.80
N VAL A 12 -13.75 -7.94 5.75
CA VAL A 12 -13.30 -9.06 6.60
C VAL A 12 -11.85 -9.43 6.32
N ALA A 13 -11.40 -9.43 5.06
CA ALA A 13 -10.00 -9.69 4.71
C ALA A 13 -9.05 -8.65 5.31
N MET A 14 -9.39 -7.36 5.20
CA MET A 14 -8.60 -6.26 5.75
C MET A 14 -8.55 -6.30 7.29
N LEU A 15 -9.69 -6.53 7.95
CA LEU A 15 -9.75 -6.71 9.40
C LEU A 15 -8.94 -7.92 9.86
N THR A 16 -9.01 -9.03 9.13
CA THR A 16 -8.21 -10.22 9.40
C THR A 16 -6.72 -9.91 9.27
N MET A 17 -6.32 -9.13 8.27
CA MET A 17 -4.93 -8.76 8.06
C MET A 17 -4.38 -7.89 9.18
N LEU A 18 -5.12 -6.86 9.62
CA LEU A 18 -4.73 -6.02 10.76
C LEU A 18 -4.59 -6.84 12.06
N LYS A 19 -5.43 -7.86 12.24
CA LYS A 19 -5.39 -8.74 13.43
C LYS A 19 -4.45 -9.94 13.29
N SER A 20 -3.82 -10.13 12.14
CA SER A 20 -3.15 -11.40 11.79
C SER A 20 -1.84 -11.66 12.53
N GLY A 21 -1.25 -10.64 13.16
CA GLY A 21 0.03 -10.76 13.86
C GLY A 21 1.17 -11.28 12.97
N GLY A 22 1.13 -10.96 11.67
CA GLY A 22 2.13 -11.39 10.67
C GLY A 22 1.75 -12.62 9.84
N ALA A 23 0.53 -13.15 9.98
CA ALA A 23 0.02 -14.17 9.07
C ALA A 23 -0.23 -13.59 7.67
N THR A 24 0.00 -14.38 6.62
CA THR A 24 -0.30 -13.96 5.24
C THR A 24 -1.79 -14.17 4.97
N VAL A 25 -2.50 -13.09 4.65
CA VAL A 25 -3.95 -13.12 4.38
C VAL A 25 -4.22 -12.98 2.88
N HIS A 26 -5.09 -13.83 2.36
CA HIS A 26 -5.53 -13.82 0.97
C HIS A 26 -7.05 -13.76 0.90
N GLU A 27 -7.56 -12.94 -0.01
CA GLU A 27 -8.98 -12.78 -0.32
C GLU A 27 -9.34 -13.53 -1.61
N SER A 28 -10.49 -14.23 -1.64
CA SER A 28 -11.04 -15.00 -2.77
C SER A 28 -10.01 -15.95 -3.38
N VAL A 29 -9.78 -17.07 -2.69
CA VAL A 29 -8.77 -18.06 -3.09
C VAL A 29 -9.44 -19.34 -3.56
N GLU A 30 -9.13 -19.81 -4.76
CA GLU A 30 -9.51 -21.16 -5.20
C GLU A 30 -8.58 -22.20 -4.59
N VAL A 31 -9.14 -23.07 -3.75
CA VAL A 31 -8.44 -24.19 -3.12
C VAL A 31 -8.89 -25.49 -3.78
N MET A 32 -7.95 -26.38 -4.04
CA MET A 32 -8.25 -27.71 -4.56
C MET A 32 -8.88 -28.57 -3.46
N GLU A 33 -10.08 -29.11 -3.72
CA GLU A 33 -10.73 -30.04 -2.81
C GLU A 33 -10.06 -31.42 -2.84
N ILE A 34 -9.79 -31.97 -1.66
CA ILE A 34 -9.01 -33.20 -1.52
C ILE A 34 -9.73 -34.38 -2.18
N ALA A 35 -11.04 -34.51 -1.93
CA ALA A 35 -11.83 -35.66 -2.35
C ALA A 35 -12.21 -35.61 -3.84
N SER A 36 -12.75 -34.48 -4.31
CA SER A 36 -13.26 -34.35 -5.68
C SER A 36 -12.23 -33.87 -6.69
N GLN A 37 -11.09 -33.31 -6.26
CA GLN A 37 -10.13 -32.61 -7.14
C GLN A 37 -10.76 -31.46 -7.93
N GLU A 38 -11.86 -30.91 -7.43
CA GLU A 38 -12.47 -29.70 -7.95
C GLU A 38 -11.99 -28.49 -7.16
N ARG A 39 -11.92 -27.33 -7.84
CA ARG A 39 -11.56 -26.08 -7.17
C ARG A 39 -12.77 -25.46 -6.52
N ARG A 40 -12.61 -25.04 -5.26
CA ARG A 40 -13.62 -24.28 -4.53
C ARG A 40 -12.99 -23.02 -3.98
N GLU A 41 -13.65 -21.91 -4.27
CA GLU A 41 -13.32 -20.61 -3.70
C GLU A 41 -13.52 -20.63 -2.18
N VAL A 42 -12.62 -20.02 -1.43
CA VAL A 42 -12.75 -19.67 -0.01
C VAL A 42 -12.64 -18.15 0.10
N ASP A 43 -13.54 -17.53 0.86
CA ASP A 43 -13.69 -16.08 0.84
C ASP A 43 -12.45 -15.36 1.39
N VAL A 44 -11.91 -15.84 2.52
CA VAL A 44 -10.63 -15.36 3.09
C VAL A 44 -9.85 -16.55 3.67
N ILE A 45 -8.55 -16.59 3.40
CA ILE A 45 -7.61 -17.55 3.98
C ILE A 45 -6.48 -16.79 4.66
N ALA A 46 -6.15 -17.16 5.90
CA ALA A 46 -4.94 -16.68 6.57
C ALA A 46 -3.98 -17.85 6.84
N PHE A 47 -2.73 -17.71 6.44
CA PHE A 47 -1.65 -18.66 6.71
C PHE A 47 -0.71 -18.12 7.77
N GLY A 48 -0.61 -18.84 8.88
CA GLY A 48 0.34 -18.56 9.95
C GLY A 48 1.20 -19.77 10.27
N ASN A 49 2.19 -19.58 11.14
CA ASN A 49 3.01 -20.67 11.66
C ASN A 49 2.72 -20.87 13.15
N VAL A 50 2.40 -22.10 13.54
CA VAL A 50 2.22 -22.50 14.94
C VAL A 50 3.23 -23.60 15.24
N ALA A 51 4.15 -23.34 16.17
CA ALA A 51 5.23 -24.26 16.55
C ALA A 51 6.03 -24.80 15.34
N GLY A 52 6.28 -23.96 14.34
CA GLY A 52 7.03 -24.33 13.13
C GLY A 52 6.21 -25.05 12.05
N HIS A 53 4.90 -25.25 12.26
CA HIS A 53 4.00 -25.86 11.28
C HIS A 53 3.07 -24.80 10.67
N GLN A 54 2.89 -24.86 9.36
CA GLN A 54 1.92 -24.01 8.67
C GLN A 54 0.51 -24.39 9.11
N SER A 55 -0.28 -23.39 9.50
CA SER A 55 -1.69 -23.53 9.86
C SER A 55 -2.51 -22.58 8.99
N ALA A 56 -3.63 -23.08 8.48
CA ALA A 56 -4.54 -22.33 7.64
C ALA A 56 -5.87 -22.06 8.36
N VAL A 57 -6.24 -20.80 8.43
CA VAL A 57 -7.54 -20.32 8.90
C VAL A 57 -8.40 -20.06 7.67
N PHE A 58 -9.55 -20.72 7.58
CA PHE A 58 -10.50 -20.52 6.50
C PHE A 58 -11.71 -19.76 7.03
N ILE A 59 -12.12 -18.73 6.29
CA ILE A 59 -13.17 -17.81 6.68
C ILE A 59 -14.17 -17.71 5.53
N GLU A 60 -15.46 -17.89 5.84
CA GLU A 60 -16.57 -17.63 4.91
C GLU A 60 -17.41 -16.46 5.41
N CYS A 61 -17.81 -15.60 4.49
CA CYS A 61 -18.50 -14.35 4.75
C CYS A 61 -19.93 -14.39 4.19
N ARG A 62 -20.90 -13.88 4.95
CA ARG A 62 -22.26 -13.64 4.45
C ARG A 62 -22.80 -12.28 4.82
N ASP A 63 -22.97 -11.46 3.79
CA ASP A 63 -23.60 -10.14 3.89
C ASP A 63 -25.09 -10.18 3.49
N TRP A 64 -25.91 -10.81 4.33
CA TRP A 64 -27.36 -10.91 4.11
C TRP A 64 -28.12 -10.18 5.21
N LYS A 65 -29.32 -9.68 4.91
CA LYS A 65 -30.17 -9.00 5.90
C LYS A 65 -30.69 -9.91 7.02
N ARG A 66 -30.86 -11.21 6.77
CA ARG A 66 -31.43 -12.16 7.73
C ARG A 66 -30.32 -12.97 8.40
N PRO A 67 -30.41 -13.21 9.72
CA PRO A 67 -29.45 -14.05 10.43
C PRO A 67 -29.29 -15.42 9.79
N GLN A 68 -28.06 -15.93 9.81
CA GLN A 68 -27.72 -17.21 9.21
C GLN A 68 -28.20 -18.37 10.06
N ASN A 69 -28.66 -19.41 9.38
CA ASN A 69 -29.29 -20.57 10.00
C ASN A 69 -28.36 -21.80 10.00
N VAL A 70 -28.88 -22.89 10.56
CA VAL A 70 -28.20 -24.18 10.66
C VAL A 70 -27.70 -24.70 9.31
N GLN A 71 -28.47 -24.48 8.23
CA GLN A 71 -28.11 -24.98 6.90
C GLN A 71 -26.79 -24.40 6.41
N TRP A 72 -26.54 -23.11 6.64
CA TRP A 72 -25.26 -22.51 6.23
C TRP A 72 -24.09 -23.09 7.02
N VAL A 73 -24.26 -23.26 8.33
CA VAL A 73 -23.24 -23.87 9.21
C VAL A 73 -22.88 -25.27 8.73
N GLU A 74 -23.87 -26.07 8.34
CA GLU A 74 -23.62 -27.42 7.80
C GLU A 74 -22.90 -27.40 6.45
N GLN A 75 -23.33 -26.53 5.53
CA GLN A 75 -22.68 -26.38 4.23
C GLN A 75 -21.21 -25.95 4.37
N ALA A 76 -20.95 -24.96 5.23
CA ALA A 76 -19.61 -24.47 5.48
C ALA A 76 -18.74 -25.52 6.19
N ARG A 77 -19.30 -26.26 7.16
CA ARG A 77 -18.61 -27.37 7.81
C ARG A 77 -18.09 -28.38 6.80
N THR A 78 -18.96 -28.85 5.91
CA THR A 78 -18.58 -29.81 4.86
C THR A 78 -17.48 -29.23 3.98
N LYS A 79 -17.66 -28.00 3.49
CA LYS A 79 -16.63 -27.29 2.70
C LYS A 79 -15.28 -27.23 3.42
N PHE A 80 -15.25 -26.80 4.67
CA PHE A 80 -14.00 -26.68 5.42
C PHE A 80 -13.32 -28.02 5.68
N ASP A 81 -14.09 -29.08 5.93
CA ASP A 81 -13.56 -30.44 6.10
C ASP A 81 -12.95 -30.94 4.79
N ASP A 82 -13.64 -30.75 3.66
CA ASP A 82 -13.20 -31.23 2.34
C ASP A 82 -11.95 -30.48 1.82
N LEU A 83 -11.76 -29.23 2.26
CA LEU A 83 -10.61 -28.39 1.91
C LEU A 83 -9.47 -28.44 2.95
N GLY A 84 -9.62 -29.18 4.05
CA GLY A 84 -8.56 -29.38 5.04
C GLY A 84 -8.26 -28.16 5.93
N ALA A 85 -9.26 -27.31 6.22
CA ALA A 85 -9.06 -26.14 7.07
C ALA A 85 -8.68 -26.53 8.52
N ASN A 86 -7.62 -25.93 9.07
CA ASN A 86 -7.21 -26.16 10.47
C ASN A 86 -8.11 -25.38 11.44
N VAL A 87 -8.42 -24.13 11.11
CA VAL A 87 -9.32 -23.25 11.88
C VAL A 87 -10.44 -22.77 10.96
N LYS A 88 -11.67 -22.78 11.48
CA LYS A 88 -12.90 -22.54 10.71
C LYS A 88 -13.65 -21.37 11.28
N ILE A 89 -13.91 -20.35 10.46
CA ILE A 89 -14.60 -19.14 10.88
C ILE A 89 -15.75 -18.84 9.92
N LEU A 90 -16.90 -18.49 10.47
CA LEU A 90 -18.03 -17.93 9.75
C LEU A 90 -18.26 -16.51 10.20
N VAL A 91 -18.34 -15.58 9.25
CA VAL A 91 -18.60 -14.16 9.51
C VAL A 91 -19.91 -13.75 8.85
N SER A 92 -20.83 -13.15 9.61
CA SER A 92 -22.07 -12.62 9.04
C SER A 92 -22.35 -11.19 9.47
N SER A 93 -22.84 -10.36 8.54
CA SER A 93 -23.26 -8.99 8.84
C SER A 93 -24.54 -8.89 9.65
N SER A 94 -25.41 -9.90 9.60
CA SER A 94 -26.68 -9.96 10.36
C SER A 94 -26.70 -11.01 11.46
N GLY A 95 -25.57 -11.67 11.69
CA GLY A 95 -25.39 -12.68 12.73
C GLY A 95 -26.07 -14.01 12.45
N PHE A 96 -26.44 -14.73 13.51
CA PHE A 96 -26.82 -16.14 13.46
C PHE A 96 -28.04 -16.44 14.33
N THR A 97 -28.83 -17.44 13.93
CA THR A 97 -29.87 -17.96 14.83
C THR A 97 -29.25 -18.70 16.02
N LYS A 98 -29.95 -18.76 17.15
CA LYS A 98 -29.50 -19.50 18.36
C LYS A 98 -29.14 -20.95 18.07
N THR A 99 -29.90 -21.62 17.19
CA THR A 99 -29.65 -23.01 16.79
C THR A 99 -28.42 -23.13 15.89
N ALA A 100 -28.14 -22.14 15.03
CA ALA A 100 -26.94 -22.10 14.22
C ALA A 100 -25.68 -21.92 15.10
N LEU A 101 -25.72 -20.99 16.06
CA LEU A 101 -24.62 -20.78 17.03
C LEU A 101 -24.29 -22.07 17.81
N ALA A 102 -25.30 -22.73 18.37
CA ALA A 102 -25.11 -23.98 19.10
C ALA A 102 -24.49 -25.09 18.22
N LYS A 103 -24.87 -25.14 16.94
CA LYS A 103 -24.35 -26.13 16.00
C LYS A 103 -22.94 -25.81 15.53
N ALA A 104 -22.62 -24.54 15.28
CA ALA A 104 -21.27 -24.11 14.93
C ALA A 104 -20.29 -24.42 16.06
N ALA A 105 -20.64 -24.13 17.31
CA ALA A 105 -19.85 -24.48 18.49
C ALA A 105 -19.59 -26.00 18.57
N ARG A 106 -20.61 -26.84 18.31
CA ARG A 106 -20.46 -28.30 18.26
C ARG A 106 -19.49 -28.77 17.17
N TYR A 107 -19.38 -28.03 16.06
CA TYR A 107 -18.47 -28.35 14.95
C TYR A 107 -17.09 -27.69 15.08
N GLY A 108 -16.82 -26.96 16.17
CA GLY A 108 -15.57 -26.22 16.33
C GLY A 108 -15.41 -25.07 15.31
N ILE A 109 -16.54 -24.50 14.88
CA ILE A 109 -16.57 -23.35 13.95
C ILE A 109 -16.81 -22.09 14.77
N LYS A 110 -15.86 -21.15 14.70
CA LYS A 110 -16.02 -19.82 15.30
C LYS A 110 -17.02 -19.02 14.48
N THR A 111 -17.96 -18.36 15.13
CA THR A 111 -18.92 -17.46 14.48
C THR A 111 -18.66 -16.04 14.92
N ILE A 112 -18.55 -15.11 13.97
CA ILE A 112 -18.35 -13.68 14.20
C ILE A 112 -19.53 -12.94 13.57
N THR A 113 -20.13 -12.04 14.32
CA THR A 113 -21.11 -11.08 13.78
C THR A 113 -20.46 -9.72 13.79
N THR A 114 -20.38 -9.03 12.65
CA THR A 114 -19.99 -7.62 12.66
C THR A 114 -21.14 -6.84 13.28
N GLY A 115 -20.88 -6.15 14.39
CA GLY A 115 -21.89 -5.40 15.12
C GLY A 115 -21.72 -3.90 14.93
N GLU A 116 -22.78 -3.13 15.12
CA GLU A 116 -22.69 -1.69 15.35
C GLU A 116 -22.05 -1.43 16.72
N VAL A 117 -21.30 -0.33 16.83
CA VAL A 117 -20.74 0.11 18.11
C VAL A 117 -21.89 0.59 19.00
N THR A 118 -21.94 0.11 20.25
CA THR A 118 -22.92 0.60 21.23
C THR A 118 -22.42 1.89 21.91
N PRO A 119 -23.32 2.81 22.33
CA PRO A 119 -22.94 4.07 22.98
C PRO A 119 -22.08 3.91 24.25
N GLU A 120 -22.10 2.73 24.86
CA GLU A 120 -21.36 2.38 26.07
C GLU A 120 -19.88 2.05 25.78
N PHE A 121 -19.46 2.08 24.51
CA PHE A 121 -18.21 1.49 24.04
C PHE A 121 -17.46 2.43 23.10
N VAL A 122 -16.50 3.16 23.65
CA VAL A 122 -15.85 4.28 22.95
C VAL A 122 -14.38 3.95 22.70
N GLY A 123 -14.06 3.48 21.49
CA GLY A 123 -12.73 3.73 20.93
C GLY A 123 -12.54 5.24 20.80
N LYS A 124 -11.41 5.77 21.25
CA LYS A 124 -11.17 7.22 21.34
C LYS A 124 -11.08 7.89 19.97
N VAL A 125 -10.72 7.13 18.93
CA VAL A 125 -10.45 7.66 17.58
C VAL A 125 -11.39 7.02 16.57
N VAL A 126 -11.48 5.70 16.56
CA VAL A 126 -12.17 4.97 15.51
C VAL A 126 -13.67 5.28 15.54
N ASN A 127 -14.30 5.36 16.70
CA ASN A 127 -15.76 5.56 16.80
C ASN A 127 -16.20 7.03 16.82
N SER A 128 -15.27 7.98 16.65
CA SER A 128 -15.55 9.42 16.68
C SER A 128 -15.39 10.12 15.32
N ALA A 129 -14.85 9.43 14.31
CA ALA A 129 -14.57 10.01 13.00
C ALA A 129 -15.72 9.74 12.01
N ASP A 130 -16.44 10.78 11.60
CA ASP A 130 -17.54 10.63 10.62
C ASP A 130 -17.03 10.48 9.17
N SER A 131 -15.80 10.94 8.90
CA SER A 131 -15.16 10.83 7.60
C SER A 131 -13.63 10.78 7.73
N ALA A 132 -12.97 10.35 6.67
CA ALA A 132 -11.54 10.48 6.48
C ALA A 132 -11.24 11.01 5.08
N GLU A 133 -10.30 11.95 4.98
CA GLU A 133 -9.81 12.43 3.70
C GLU A 133 -8.59 11.61 3.27
N TYR A 134 -8.66 11.01 2.09
CA TYR A 134 -7.56 10.21 1.53
C TYR A 134 -6.92 10.93 0.35
N TRP A 135 -5.62 11.19 0.47
CA TRP A 135 -4.80 11.78 -0.58
C TRP A 135 -3.94 10.71 -1.25
N HIS A 136 -4.12 10.58 -2.56
CA HIS A 136 -3.27 9.72 -3.38
C HIS A 136 -2.38 10.57 -4.26
N TRP A 137 -1.07 10.48 -4.04
CA TRP A 137 -0.06 11.17 -4.85
C TRP A 137 0.57 10.22 -5.86
N VAL A 138 0.67 10.67 -7.10
CA VAL A 138 1.51 10.07 -8.14
C VAL A 138 2.55 11.08 -8.56
N THR A 139 3.80 10.66 -8.53
CA THR A 139 4.95 11.52 -8.81
C THR A 139 5.84 10.90 -9.87
N LEU A 140 6.41 11.74 -10.73
CA LEU A 140 7.36 11.36 -11.77
C LEU A 140 8.63 12.19 -11.59
N VAL A 141 9.72 11.52 -11.18
CA VAL A 141 11.03 12.18 -11.06
C VAL A 141 11.52 12.56 -12.46
N GLN A 142 11.80 13.85 -12.65
CA GLN A 142 12.40 14.39 -13.86
C GLN A 142 13.92 14.45 -13.73
N GLN A 143 14.40 14.79 -12.53
CA GLN A 143 15.83 14.91 -12.25
C GLN A 143 16.11 14.69 -10.76
N ALA A 144 17.22 14.04 -10.45
CA ALA A 144 17.74 13.91 -9.10
C ALA A 144 19.23 14.31 -9.05
N ILE A 145 19.53 15.35 -8.29
CA ILE A 145 20.88 15.90 -8.13
C ILE A 145 21.33 15.62 -6.70
N VAL A 146 22.49 14.98 -6.56
CA VAL A 146 23.20 14.93 -5.28
C VAL A 146 24.08 16.16 -5.15
N VAL A 147 24.09 16.76 -3.96
CA VAL A 147 25.08 17.76 -3.57
C VAL A 147 26.04 17.08 -2.61
N ILE A 148 27.29 16.94 -3.02
CA ILE A 148 28.34 16.32 -2.21
C ILE A 148 29.31 17.37 -1.68
N THR A 149 29.83 17.17 -0.47
CA THR A 149 30.89 18.01 0.10
C THR A 149 32.23 17.31 0.02
N ARG A 150 33.24 18.06 -0.43
CA ARG A 150 34.65 17.67 -0.46
C ARG A 150 35.51 18.85 -0.04
N ASP A 151 36.39 18.66 0.95
CA ASP A 151 37.35 19.68 1.38
C ASP A 151 36.71 21.05 1.72
N GLY A 152 35.46 21.05 2.19
CA GLY A 152 34.68 22.26 2.49
C GLY A 152 34.00 22.93 1.28
N VAL A 153 34.10 22.35 0.08
CA VAL A 153 33.44 22.80 -1.14
C VAL A 153 32.33 21.84 -1.53
N THR A 154 31.18 22.36 -1.95
CA THR A 154 30.06 21.57 -2.46
C THR A 154 30.09 21.43 -3.98
N GLN A 155 29.81 20.24 -4.49
CA GLN A 155 29.63 19.96 -5.91
C GLN A 155 28.27 19.31 -6.15
N GLN A 156 27.64 19.67 -7.27
CA GLN A 156 26.38 19.06 -7.72
C GLN A 156 26.65 18.03 -8.81
N GLN A 157 25.98 16.89 -8.74
CA GLN A 157 26.06 15.84 -9.74
C GLN A 157 24.71 15.14 -9.88
N GLU A 158 24.32 14.82 -11.12
CA GLU A 158 23.19 13.94 -11.37
C GLU A 158 23.61 12.49 -11.16
N LEU A 159 22.80 11.72 -10.42
CA LEU A 159 23.05 10.32 -10.15
C LEU A 159 21.83 9.46 -10.51
N PRO A 160 22.04 8.26 -11.06
CA PRO A 160 20.95 7.31 -11.25
C PRO A 160 20.46 6.78 -9.89
N GLY A 161 19.19 6.40 -9.81
CA GLY A 161 18.57 5.94 -8.55
C GLY A 161 19.20 4.69 -7.93
N ASN A 162 19.83 3.84 -8.76
CA ASN A 162 20.45 2.59 -8.33
C ASN A 162 21.90 2.75 -7.81
N VAL A 163 22.35 3.99 -7.55
CA VAL A 163 23.65 4.22 -6.88
C VAL A 163 23.53 3.87 -5.39
N PRO A 164 24.42 3.03 -4.84
CA PRO A 164 24.46 2.78 -3.40
C PRO A 164 24.80 4.04 -2.61
N VAL A 165 24.06 4.25 -1.53
CA VAL A 165 24.34 5.23 -0.48
C VAL A 165 25.01 4.48 0.66
N LEU A 166 26.12 5.02 1.16
CA LEU A 166 27.03 4.32 2.06
C LEU A 166 27.15 5.03 3.41
N TYR A 167 27.45 4.26 4.45
CA TYR A 167 27.90 4.76 5.75
C TYR A 167 29.39 5.18 5.69
N PRO A 168 29.91 5.91 6.71
CA PRO A 168 31.31 6.33 6.75
C PRO A 168 32.33 5.17 6.69
N ASP A 169 31.93 3.98 7.13
CA ASP A 169 32.75 2.77 7.10
C ASP A 169 32.74 2.06 5.72
N GLY A 170 31.96 2.57 4.76
CA GLY A 170 31.82 2.04 3.41
C GLY A 170 30.78 0.92 3.28
N SER A 171 30.10 0.54 4.36
CA SER A 171 28.96 -0.38 4.29
C SER A 171 27.74 0.29 3.64
N GLU A 172 26.89 -0.49 2.99
CA GLU A 172 25.69 0.01 2.32
C GLU A 172 24.62 0.43 3.33
N ALA A 173 24.10 1.65 3.17
CA ALA A 173 23.02 2.19 3.96
C ALA A 173 21.67 2.05 3.26
N SER A 174 21.61 2.36 1.96
CA SER A 174 20.40 2.32 1.12
C SER A 174 20.77 2.49 -0.37
N MET A 175 19.78 2.65 -1.24
CA MET A 175 19.98 3.16 -2.59
C MET A 175 19.70 4.67 -2.66
N PHE A 176 20.22 5.35 -3.69
CA PHE A 176 19.98 6.79 -3.90
C PHE A 176 18.50 7.07 -4.17
N GLU A 177 17.79 6.15 -4.84
CA GLU A 177 16.34 6.23 -5.02
C GLU A 177 15.57 6.31 -3.70
N ASP A 178 16.07 5.71 -2.61
CA ASP A 178 15.43 5.80 -1.30
C ASP A 178 15.51 7.22 -0.74
N LEU A 179 16.64 7.92 -0.95
CA LEU A 179 16.78 9.33 -0.57
C LEU A 179 15.89 10.24 -1.43
N VAL A 180 15.83 9.97 -2.75
CA VAL A 180 14.93 10.70 -3.67
C VAL A 180 13.48 10.54 -3.24
N ASN A 181 13.05 9.30 -2.99
CA ASN A 181 11.70 8.99 -2.51
C ASN A 181 11.41 9.65 -1.14
N HIS A 182 12.41 9.72 -0.26
CA HIS A 182 12.26 10.40 1.03
C HIS A 182 11.99 11.90 0.87
N VAL A 183 12.81 12.59 0.05
CA VAL A 183 12.62 14.03 -0.24
C VAL A 183 11.24 14.30 -0.81
N MET A 184 10.80 13.48 -1.76
CA MET A 184 9.48 13.61 -2.39
C MET A 184 8.34 13.41 -1.39
N ARG A 185 8.41 12.37 -0.54
CA ARG A 185 7.39 12.09 0.48
C ARG A 185 7.25 13.22 1.50
N GLN A 186 8.37 13.81 1.95
CA GLN A 186 8.30 14.94 2.87
C GLN A 186 7.57 16.14 2.26
N HIS A 187 7.77 16.38 0.96
CA HIS A 187 7.13 17.48 0.27
C HIS A 187 5.64 17.21 -0.01
N THR A 188 5.27 16.00 -0.40
CA THR A 188 3.85 15.66 -0.69
C THR A 188 2.97 15.53 0.55
N TRP A 189 3.54 15.47 1.76
CA TRP A 189 2.80 15.46 3.04
C TRP A 189 2.39 16.83 3.58
N ALA A 190 2.83 17.94 2.98
CA ALA A 190 2.48 19.30 3.42
C ALA A 190 1.09 19.78 2.92
N HIS A 191 0.02 19.03 3.24
CA HIS A 191 -1.36 19.17 2.71
C HIS A 191 -1.88 20.62 2.60
N ASP A 192 -1.73 21.42 3.65
CA ASP A 192 -2.26 22.79 3.72
C ASP A 192 -1.68 23.75 2.67
N GLN A 193 -0.48 23.45 2.15
CA GLN A 193 0.18 24.28 1.13
C GLN A 193 -0.30 23.95 -0.29
N TRP A 194 -0.98 22.81 -0.49
CA TRP A 194 -1.31 22.29 -1.80
C TRP A 194 -2.66 22.78 -2.33
N GLU A 195 -3.66 23.02 -1.48
CA GLU A 195 -5.00 23.44 -1.91
C GLU A 195 -4.98 24.76 -2.68
N GLU A 196 -4.26 25.77 -2.17
CA GLU A 196 -4.20 27.07 -2.82
C GLU A 196 -3.42 27.02 -4.14
N VAL A 197 -2.38 26.18 -4.21
CA VAL A 197 -1.62 25.92 -5.44
C VAL A 197 -2.50 25.21 -6.48
N ALA A 198 -3.32 24.24 -6.03
CA ALA A 198 -4.26 23.52 -6.88
C ALA A 198 -5.26 24.46 -7.53
N ARG A 199 -5.92 25.30 -6.72
CA ARG A 199 -6.94 26.24 -7.17
C ARG A 199 -6.38 27.19 -8.23
N LYS A 200 -5.23 27.82 -7.94
CA LYS A 200 -4.59 28.75 -8.87
C LYS A 200 -4.19 28.09 -10.18
N GLY A 201 -3.69 26.85 -10.11
CA GLY A 201 -3.25 26.17 -11.32
C GLY A 201 -4.41 25.57 -12.15
N GLU A 202 -5.52 25.12 -11.54
CA GLU A 202 -6.71 24.74 -12.28
C GLU A 202 -7.37 25.93 -12.99
N GLU A 203 -7.36 27.12 -12.35
CA GLU A 203 -7.79 28.38 -12.99
C GLU A 203 -6.94 28.70 -14.24
N LEU A 204 -5.65 28.34 -14.26
CA LEU A 204 -4.72 28.63 -15.35
C LEU A 204 -4.71 27.57 -16.46
N TYR A 205 -4.76 26.29 -16.09
CA TYR A 205 -4.51 25.16 -17.02
C TYR A 205 -5.75 24.31 -17.29
N GLY A 206 -6.83 24.53 -16.55
CA GLY A 206 -8.07 23.75 -16.60
C GLY A 206 -8.08 22.58 -15.60
N LYS A 207 -9.29 22.19 -15.17
CA LYS A 207 -9.53 21.13 -14.19
C LYS A 207 -8.80 19.83 -14.56
N GLY A 208 -8.07 19.25 -13.61
CA GLY A 208 -7.33 17.99 -13.81
C GLY A 208 -6.13 18.04 -14.77
N LYS A 209 -5.78 19.22 -15.30
CA LYS A 209 -4.60 19.45 -16.16
C LYS A 209 -3.40 20.03 -15.41
N LEU A 210 -3.51 20.15 -14.09
CA LEU A 210 -2.44 20.65 -13.25
C LEU A 210 -1.27 19.68 -13.26
N LYS A 211 -0.18 20.09 -13.91
CA LYS A 211 1.14 19.48 -13.75
C LYS A 211 1.93 20.38 -12.81
N TYR A 212 2.22 19.88 -11.61
CA TYR A 212 3.09 20.61 -10.69
C TYR A 212 4.52 20.11 -10.87
N VAL A 213 5.43 20.99 -11.23
CA VAL A 213 6.87 20.73 -11.21
C VAL A 213 7.43 21.36 -9.95
N ALA A 214 7.91 20.54 -9.01
CA ALA A 214 8.59 20.98 -7.81
C ALA A 214 10.10 20.81 -7.97
N THR A 215 10.86 21.66 -7.31
CA THR A 215 12.23 21.33 -6.88
C THR A 215 12.22 21.29 -5.37
N ALA A 216 12.48 20.10 -4.82
CA ALA A 216 12.51 19.81 -3.40
C ALA A 216 13.95 19.53 -2.97
N ASP A 217 14.30 19.88 -1.73
CA ASP A 217 15.62 19.56 -1.18
C ASP A 217 15.54 18.83 0.17
N GLY A 218 16.51 17.95 0.41
CA GLY A 218 16.67 17.20 1.66
C GLY A 218 18.05 17.46 2.23
N PRO A 219 18.26 18.60 2.91
CA PRO A 219 19.58 18.97 3.40
C PRO A 219 20.05 18.00 4.49
N GLU A 220 21.32 17.64 4.42
CA GLU A 220 22.01 16.74 5.36
C GLU A 220 21.30 15.41 5.59
N PRO A 221 21.08 14.58 4.54
CA PRO A 221 20.41 13.30 4.70
C PRO A 221 21.15 12.41 5.70
N ARG A 222 20.38 11.70 6.53
CA ARG A 222 20.91 10.78 7.54
C ARG A 222 20.18 9.45 7.49
N SER A 223 20.93 8.38 7.70
CA SER A 223 20.39 7.04 7.95
C SER A 223 20.78 6.61 9.36
N ASN A 224 19.81 6.20 10.17
CA ASN A 224 20.01 5.86 11.59
C ASN A 224 20.80 6.93 12.39
N GLY A 225 20.57 8.21 12.08
CA GLY A 225 21.26 9.36 12.70
C GLY A 225 22.68 9.62 12.20
N GLN A 226 23.24 8.74 11.35
CA GLN A 226 24.57 8.88 10.77
C GLN A 226 24.53 9.61 9.42
N LYS A 227 25.63 10.30 9.11
CA LYS A 227 25.85 10.89 7.78
C LYS A 227 25.98 9.79 6.73
N VAL A 228 25.58 10.10 5.51
CA VAL A 228 25.65 9.17 4.38
C VAL A 228 26.50 9.73 3.25
N TYR A 229 27.02 8.83 2.43
CA TYR A 229 28.05 9.10 1.44
C TYR A 229 27.70 8.45 0.10
N VAL A 230 28.23 8.97 -0.99
CA VAL A 230 28.33 8.27 -2.28
C VAL A 230 29.77 8.00 -2.61
N LYS A 231 30.02 6.90 -3.31
CA LYS A 231 31.35 6.54 -3.76
C LYS A 231 31.63 7.20 -5.11
N GLY A 232 32.83 7.75 -5.29
CA GLY A 232 33.24 8.33 -6.56
C GLY A 232 34.74 8.40 -6.73
N THR A 233 35.20 8.79 -7.92
CA THR A 233 36.62 8.94 -8.20
C THR A 233 37.08 10.37 -7.93
N SER A 234 38.08 10.50 -7.06
CA SER A 234 38.70 11.76 -6.72
C SER A 234 39.54 12.31 -7.87
N HIS A 235 39.23 13.51 -8.36
CA HIS A 235 40.03 14.16 -9.41
C HIS A 235 41.46 14.54 -8.97
N VAL A 236 41.71 14.60 -7.66
CA VAL A 236 43.03 14.94 -7.09
C VAL A 236 43.92 13.70 -6.97
N THR A 237 43.39 12.63 -6.38
CA THR A 237 44.18 11.41 -6.09
C THR A 237 44.04 10.37 -7.21
N GLY A 238 43.01 10.47 -8.05
CA GLY A 238 42.61 9.45 -9.01
C GLY A 238 42.04 8.19 -8.36
N GLN A 239 41.90 8.17 -7.03
CA GLN A 239 41.43 7.02 -6.26
C GLN A 239 39.95 7.15 -5.94
N GLU A 240 39.34 6.01 -5.64
CA GLU A 240 37.96 5.94 -5.23
C GLU A 240 37.83 6.36 -3.75
N GLU A 241 36.96 7.32 -3.49
CA GLU A 241 36.76 7.95 -2.19
C GLU A 241 35.26 8.03 -1.87
N LEU A 242 34.94 8.24 -0.59
CA LEU A 242 33.58 8.51 -0.13
C LEU A 242 33.36 10.02 -0.03
N PHE A 243 32.30 10.51 -0.67
CA PHE A 243 31.91 11.92 -0.62
C PHE A 243 30.64 12.08 0.19
N GLU A 244 30.68 12.95 1.20
CA GLU A 244 29.54 13.22 2.08
C GLU A 244 28.40 13.82 1.26
N ILE A 245 27.19 13.26 1.38
CA ILE A 245 25.99 13.86 0.79
C ILE A 245 25.54 15.01 1.69
N ALA A 246 25.65 16.23 1.19
CA ALA A 246 25.23 17.44 1.88
C ALA A 246 23.77 17.81 1.57
N ASN A 247 23.26 17.47 0.38
CA ASN A 247 21.87 17.70 0.01
C ASN A 247 21.47 16.74 -1.12
N VAL A 248 20.18 16.50 -1.28
CA VAL A 248 19.59 15.86 -2.46
C VAL A 248 18.51 16.79 -2.98
N ILE A 249 18.66 17.23 -4.23
CA ILE A 249 17.73 18.12 -4.91
C ILE A 249 16.96 17.29 -5.94
N VAL A 250 15.65 17.22 -5.80
CA VAL A 250 14.79 16.43 -6.69
C VAL A 250 13.84 17.36 -7.43
N THR A 251 13.86 17.28 -8.75
CA THR A 251 12.85 17.90 -9.61
C THR A 251 11.86 16.82 -10.05
N PHE A 252 10.57 17.01 -9.77
CA PHE A 252 9.54 16.02 -10.10
C PHE A 252 8.22 16.65 -10.53
N GLU A 253 7.50 15.94 -11.40
CA GLU A 253 6.09 16.19 -11.66
C GLU A 253 5.25 15.49 -10.60
N ALA A 254 4.18 16.14 -10.12
CA ALA A 254 3.22 15.54 -9.20
C ALA A 254 1.78 15.76 -9.68
N LYS A 255 0.96 14.74 -9.47
CA LYS A 255 -0.50 14.75 -9.61
C LYS A 255 -1.08 14.05 -8.39
N TRP A 256 -2.23 14.50 -7.92
CA TRP A 256 -2.93 13.82 -6.84
C TRP A 256 -4.42 13.70 -7.10
N ALA A 257 -5.04 12.79 -6.36
CA ALA A 257 -6.48 12.65 -6.24
C ALA A 257 -6.85 12.62 -4.76
N VAL A 258 -7.98 13.24 -4.43
CA VAL A 258 -8.51 13.28 -3.07
C VAL A 258 -9.85 12.54 -3.05
N ALA A 259 -10.12 11.81 -1.97
CA ALA A 259 -11.41 11.21 -1.71
C ALA A 259 -11.84 11.50 -0.26
N ASP A 260 -13.01 12.10 -0.12
CA ASP A 260 -13.72 12.18 1.16
C ASP A 260 -14.43 10.85 1.41
N VAL A 261 -13.93 10.08 2.36
CA VAL A 261 -14.41 8.74 2.68
C VAL A 261 -15.36 8.82 3.87
N PRO A 262 -16.70 8.70 3.67
CA PRO A 262 -17.63 8.63 4.79
C PRO A 262 -17.42 7.33 5.56
N LEU A 263 -17.36 7.42 6.89
CA LEU A 263 -17.05 6.27 7.74
C LEU A 263 -18.31 5.71 8.40
N SER A 264 -18.30 4.39 8.54
CA SER A 264 -19.26 3.62 9.33
C SER A 264 -18.51 2.81 10.35
N HIS A 265 -19.12 2.60 11.52
CA HIS A 265 -18.45 2.02 12.68
C HIS A 265 -18.97 0.62 12.98
N GLY A 266 -18.08 -0.24 13.43
CA GLY A 266 -18.47 -1.54 13.93
C GLY A 266 -17.44 -2.21 14.84
N GLU A 267 -17.80 -3.41 15.28
CA GLU A 267 -16.92 -4.30 16.03
C GLU A 267 -16.71 -5.61 15.25
N TYR A 268 -15.46 -6.06 15.22
CA TYR A 268 -15.06 -7.35 14.70
C TYR A 268 -14.19 -8.08 15.71
N ASP A 269 -14.78 -9.07 16.38
CA ASP A 269 -14.08 -10.01 17.27
C ASP A 269 -13.30 -9.28 18.39
N GLY A 270 -13.94 -8.33 19.07
CA GLY A 270 -13.33 -7.53 20.13
C GLY A 270 -12.46 -6.36 19.67
N THR A 271 -12.39 -6.06 18.36
CA THR A 271 -11.69 -4.90 17.81
C THR A 271 -12.68 -3.94 17.17
N TYR A 272 -12.60 -2.64 17.52
CA TYR A 272 -13.41 -1.63 16.83
C TYR A 272 -12.81 -1.31 15.50
N PHE A 273 -13.67 -1.00 14.55
CA PHE A 273 -13.23 -0.51 13.27
C PHE A 273 -14.14 0.59 12.72
N SER A 274 -13.53 1.40 11.86
CA SER A 274 -14.20 2.38 11.03
C SER A 274 -13.85 2.11 9.61
N THR A 275 -14.85 1.97 8.77
CA THR A 275 -14.66 1.66 7.36
C THR A 275 -15.52 2.55 6.49
N GLY A 276 -14.98 2.86 5.33
CA GLY A 276 -15.71 3.57 4.30
C GLY A 276 -15.10 3.32 2.93
N THR A 277 -15.91 3.51 1.91
CA THR A 277 -15.51 3.42 0.51
C THR A 277 -15.91 4.69 -0.21
N ALA A 278 -15.02 5.25 -1.03
CA ALA A 278 -15.33 6.40 -1.87
C ALA A 278 -14.69 6.27 -3.27
N PRO A 279 -15.28 6.90 -4.30
CA PRO A 279 -14.61 7.08 -5.59
C PRO A 279 -13.30 7.85 -5.44
N LEU A 280 -12.29 7.48 -6.24
CA LEU A 280 -11.00 8.16 -6.33
C LEU A 280 -10.66 8.37 -7.81
N GLY A 281 -10.81 9.60 -8.29
CA GLY A 281 -10.75 9.88 -9.74
C GLY A 281 -11.89 9.18 -10.51
N ASP A 282 -11.70 8.98 -11.81
CA ASP A 282 -12.81 8.59 -12.71
C ASP A 282 -13.13 7.09 -12.69
N HIS A 283 -12.15 6.25 -12.38
CA HIS A 283 -12.23 4.79 -12.58
C HIS A 283 -11.69 3.98 -11.41
N ASN A 284 -11.49 4.61 -10.25
CA ASN A 284 -10.93 3.96 -9.08
C ASN A 284 -11.79 4.21 -7.86
N THR A 285 -11.63 3.34 -6.88
CA THR A 285 -12.23 3.45 -5.55
C THR A 285 -11.17 3.23 -4.50
N VAL A 286 -11.29 3.94 -3.39
CA VAL A 286 -10.52 3.68 -2.18
C VAL A 286 -11.47 3.13 -1.11
N GLN A 287 -11.05 2.08 -0.44
CA GLN A 287 -11.65 1.64 0.82
C GLN A 287 -10.62 1.79 1.93
N LEU A 288 -11.03 2.38 3.05
CA LEU A 288 -10.21 2.54 4.23
C LEU A 288 -10.81 1.74 5.38
N VAL A 289 -9.95 1.12 6.18
CA VAL A 289 -10.31 0.49 7.45
C VAL A 289 -9.33 0.97 8.51
N TYR A 290 -9.87 1.57 9.55
CA TYR A 290 -9.16 1.96 10.76
C TYR A 290 -9.56 0.99 11.86
N THR A 291 -8.63 0.58 12.71
CA THR A 291 -8.91 -0.27 13.87
C THR A 291 -8.36 0.32 15.15
N GLU A 292 -9.07 0.08 16.25
CA GLU A 292 -8.63 0.44 17.60
C GLU A 292 -8.90 -0.74 18.53
N THR A 293 -7.86 -1.22 19.21
CA THR A 293 -8.00 -2.25 20.26
C THR A 293 -8.53 -1.62 21.56
N PRO A 294 -9.11 -2.42 22.47
CA PRO A 294 -9.48 -1.93 23.80
C PRO A 294 -8.31 -1.31 24.58
N GLU A 295 -7.08 -1.73 24.31
CA GLU A 295 -5.85 -1.19 24.88
C GLU A 295 -5.43 0.16 24.24
N GLY A 296 -6.11 0.59 23.17
CA GLY A 296 -5.86 1.84 22.46
C GLY A 296 -4.80 1.72 21.35
N GLU A 297 -4.44 0.52 20.91
CA GLU A 297 -3.58 0.34 19.75
C GLU A 297 -4.37 0.68 18.49
N PHE A 298 -3.80 1.55 17.65
CA PHE A 298 -4.44 2.05 16.44
C PHE A 298 -3.69 1.57 15.20
N ASP A 299 -4.43 1.10 14.21
CA ASP A 299 -3.87 0.67 12.92
C ASP A 299 -4.80 1.08 11.77
N VAL A 300 -4.26 1.19 10.57
CA VAL A 300 -4.98 1.62 9.37
C VAL A 300 -4.53 0.81 8.16
N ILE A 301 -5.50 0.49 7.31
CA ILE A 301 -5.24 -0.03 5.98
C ILE A 301 -6.14 0.62 4.94
N GLY A 302 -5.55 0.91 3.79
CA GLY A 302 -6.27 1.34 2.59
C GLY A 302 -6.12 0.33 1.46
N ARG A 303 -7.18 0.16 0.68
CA ARG A 303 -7.16 -0.59 -0.58
C ARG A 303 -7.65 0.29 -1.72
N LEU A 304 -6.86 0.31 -2.79
CA LEU A 304 -7.23 0.91 -4.06
C LEU A 304 -7.63 -0.19 -5.04
N ASP A 305 -8.75 -0.01 -5.74
CA ASP A 305 -9.10 -0.81 -6.91
C ASP A 305 -9.44 0.09 -8.09
N GLY A 306 -9.15 -0.39 -9.29
CA GLY A 306 -9.39 0.34 -10.53
C GLY A 306 -8.20 0.26 -11.47
N THR A 307 -8.14 1.18 -12.42
CA THR A 307 -7.03 1.33 -13.36
C THR A 307 -6.07 2.39 -12.83
N LEU A 308 -5.08 1.99 -12.02
CA LEU A 308 -4.16 2.93 -11.35
C LEU A 308 -3.45 3.89 -12.32
N ASP A 309 -3.20 3.48 -13.57
CA ASP A 309 -2.63 4.35 -14.61
C ASP A 309 -3.47 5.61 -14.88
N THR A 310 -4.78 5.57 -14.58
CA THR A 310 -5.68 6.74 -14.71
C THR A 310 -5.47 7.77 -13.60
N LEU A 311 -4.96 7.34 -12.44
CA LEU A 311 -4.53 8.24 -11.38
C LEU A 311 -3.18 8.89 -11.72
N GLY A 312 -2.37 8.21 -12.54
CA GLY A 312 -1.01 8.59 -12.83
C GLY A 312 -0.81 9.76 -13.78
N ILE A 313 0.47 10.12 -13.92
CA ILE A 313 0.98 11.05 -14.93
C ILE A 313 1.23 10.24 -16.19
N GLN A 314 0.52 10.55 -17.28
CA GLN A 314 0.75 9.90 -18.56
C GLN A 314 2.11 10.31 -19.11
N ILE A 315 3.06 9.37 -19.09
CA ILE A 315 4.34 9.51 -19.79
C ILE A 315 4.04 9.21 -21.27
N PRO A 316 4.23 10.17 -22.21
CA PRO A 316 4.17 9.85 -23.62
C PRO A 316 5.17 8.72 -23.88
N ALA A 317 4.75 7.63 -24.51
CA ALA A 317 5.70 6.68 -25.04
C ALA A 317 6.64 7.46 -25.96
N GLU A 318 7.91 7.58 -25.57
CA GLU A 318 8.94 8.03 -26.51
C GLU A 318 8.76 7.13 -27.74
N ALA A 319 8.43 7.76 -28.87
CA ALA A 319 8.48 7.07 -30.14
C ALA A 319 9.94 6.67 -30.32
N ALA A 320 10.28 5.45 -29.94
CA ALA A 320 11.51 4.79 -30.34
C ALA A 320 11.43 4.68 -31.87
N ASP A 321 11.88 5.72 -32.57
CA ASP A 321 12.17 5.66 -33.98
C ASP A 321 13.46 4.84 -34.12
N PRO A 322 13.43 3.60 -34.64
CA PRO A 322 14.59 2.73 -34.66
C PRO A 322 15.62 3.13 -35.74
N ALA A 323 15.49 4.31 -36.35
CA ALA A 323 16.22 4.69 -37.56
C ALA A 323 17.26 5.81 -37.40
N THR A 324 17.50 6.34 -36.19
CA THR A 324 18.40 7.50 -36.00
C THR A 324 19.38 7.35 -34.85
N ASP A 325 20.00 6.18 -34.69
CA ASP A 325 21.27 6.11 -33.97
C ASP A 325 22.16 4.97 -34.48
N MET A 326 22.71 5.18 -35.67
CA MET A 326 23.90 4.45 -36.14
C MET A 326 25.06 5.43 -36.13
N PRO A 327 26.10 5.23 -35.31
CA PRO A 327 27.28 6.09 -35.35
C PRO A 327 27.99 5.84 -36.69
N ALA A 328 28.09 6.89 -37.52
CA ALA A 328 28.97 6.87 -38.67
C ALA A 328 30.42 6.71 -38.18
N SER A 329 30.94 5.50 -38.30
CA SER A 329 32.33 5.17 -38.00
C SER A 329 33.25 6.05 -38.84
N ALA A 330 34.10 6.82 -38.17
CA ALA A 330 35.25 7.45 -38.77
C ALA A 330 36.22 6.37 -39.27
N THR A 331 36.36 6.25 -40.59
CA THR A 331 37.54 5.63 -41.21
C THR A 331 38.24 6.68 -42.05
N GLN A 332 39.41 7.08 -41.57
CA GLN A 332 40.36 7.97 -42.24
C GLN A 332 40.77 7.39 -43.61
N GLY A 333 41.07 8.28 -44.56
CA GLY A 333 41.75 7.96 -45.83
C GLY A 333 43.12 7.31 -45.60
N ARG A 334 43.82 6.79 -46.62
CA ARG A 334 44.21 7.45 -47.87
C ARG A 334 45.03 6.46 -48.72
N VAL A 335 45.01 6.69 -50.04
CA VAL A 335 46.13 6.58 -51.01
C VAL A 335 46.66 5.17 -51.35
N GLY A 336 46.67 4.88 -52.66
CA GLY A 336 47.37 3.75 -53.27
C GLY A 336 46.53 3.13 -54.37
#